data_AF-A0A9E6BPH3-F1
#
_entry.id   AF-A0A9E6BPH3-F1
#
_cell.length_a   1.000
_cell.length_b   1.000
_cell.length_c   1.000
_cell.angle_alpha   90.00
_cell.angle_beta   90.00
_cell.angle_gamma   90.00
#
_symmetry.space_group_name_H-M   'P 1'
#
loop_
_entity.id
_entity.type
_entity.pdbx_description
1 polymer ?
#
loop_
_entity_poly.entity_id
_entity_poly.type
_entity_poly.pdbx_seq_one_letter_code
_entity_poly.pdbx_strand_id
1 'polypeptide(L)'
;ASPSLARDLPNTARRLTGRWEYSLDFRNERVITLRPDGRIDGLDVPATWSIRSGRLVLRWCEGTATDQTRSVRCFVAADARWFVGRSAGGAIIRGVRVER
;
A
#
# COMPACT_ATOMS: atom_id res chain seq x y z
N ALA A 1 26.56 7.66 12.75
CA ALA A 1 25.30 7.74 13.51
C ALA A 1 24.15 7.48 12.54
N SER A 2 23.49 6.34 12.63
CA SER A 2 22.33 6.03 11.78
C SER A 2 21.12 6.84 12.26
N PRO A 3 20.49 7.67 11.42
CA PRO A 3 19.32 8.42 11.84
C PRO A 3 18.18 7.45 12.17
N SER A 4 17.59 7.66 13.34
CA SER A 4 16.53 6.84 13.93
C SER A 4 15.29 6.80 13.02
N LEU A 5 15.16 5.73 12.22
CA LEU A 5 13.99 5.41 11.38
C LEU A 5 12.68 5.23 12.17
N ALA A 6 12.73 5.21 13.50
CA ALA A 6 11.59 4.94 14.37
C ALA A 6 10.70 6.16 14.64
N ARG A 7 11.21 7.40 14.53
CA ARG A 7 10.45 8.62 14.87
C ARG A 7 9.45 9.08 13.81
N ASP A 8 9.55 8.57 12.58
CA ASP A 8 8.74 9.04 11.45
C ASP A 8 7.47 8.23 11.17
N LEU A 9 7.28 7.05 11.78
CA LEU A 9 6.20 6.12 11.42
C LEU A 9 4.78 6.71 11.50
N PRO A 10 4.38 7.47 12.55
CA PRO A 10 3.06 8.09 12.60
C PRO A 10 2.87 9.18 11.53
N ASN A 11 3.96 9.90 11.22
CA ASN A 11 3.95 10.96 10.21
C ASN A 11 3.86 10.37 8.79
N THR A 12 4.57 9.27 8.54
CA THR A 12 4.49 8.53 7.28
C THR A 12 3.09 7.96 7.05
N ALA A 13 2.47 7.36 8.07
CA ALA A 13 1.11 6.84 7.96
C ALA A 13 0.12 7.95 7.59
N ARG A 14 0.15 9.10 8.31
CA ARG A 14 -0.70 10.26 8.01
C ARG A 14 -0.45 10.81 6.60
N ARG A 15 0.80 10.80 6.13
CA ARG A 15 1.13 11.25 4.77
C ARG A 15 0.59 10.32 3.68
N LEU A 16 0.36 9.03 3.99
CA LEU A 16 -0.11 8.05 3.01
C LEU A 16 -1.62 7.90 2.93
N THR A 17 -2.36 8.37 3.93
CA THR A 17 -3.82 8.36 3.88
C THR A 17 -4.33 9.22 2.73
N GLY A 18 -5.36 8.74 2.04
CA GLY A 18 -5.98 9.43 0.90
C GLY A 18 -6.18 8.52 -0.31
N ARG A 19 -6.50 9.14 -1.46
CA ARG A 19 -6.83 8.45 -2.70
C ARG A 19 -5.60 8.17 -3.56
N TRP A 20 -5.55 6.98 -4.14
CA TRP A 20 -4.45 6.49 -4.96
C TRP A 20 -4.98 5.81 -6.21
N GLU A 21 -4.42 6.14 -7.37
CA GLU A 21 -4.49 5.31 -8.56
C GLU A 21 -3.61 4.08 -8.33
N TYR A 22 -4.24 2.93 -8.21
CA TYR A 22 -3.63 1.64 -7.96
C TYR A 22 -3.64 0.80 -9.23
N SER A 23 -2.51 0.16 -9.54
CA SER A 23 -2.42 -0.81 -10.62
C SER A 23 -1.68 -2.07 -10.20
N LEU A 24 -2.07 -3.19 -10.80
CA LEU A 24 -1.46 -4.50 -10.66
C LEU A 24 -0.96 -4.94 -12.04
N ASP A 25 0.35 -5.19 -12.17
CA ASP A 25 1.03 -5.49 -13.44
C ASP A 25 0.73 -4.50 -14.56
N PHE A 26 0.64 -3.21 -14.21
CA PHE A 26 0.28 -2.11 -15.12
C PHE A 26 -1.09 -2.30 -15.79
N ARG A 27 -1.95 -3.11 -15.17
CA ARG A 27 -3.32 -3.36 -15.58
C ARG A 27 -4.26 -2.99 -14.43
N ASN A 28 -5.55 -2.91 -14.77
CA ASN A 28 -6.63 -2.72 -13.79
C ASN A 28 -6.43 -1.48 -12.91
N GLU A 29 -6.15 -0.34 -13.56
CA GLU A 29 -6.10 0.95 -12.88
C GLU A 29 -7.44 1.24 -12.21
N ARG A 30 -7.41 1.40 -10.90
CA ARG A 30 -8.57 1.75 -10.10
C ARG A 30 -8.16 2.69 -8.98
N VAL A 31 -9.10 3.49 -8.51
CA VAL A 31 -8.86 4.36 -7.37
C VAL A 31 -9.14 3.59 -6.08
N ILE A 32 -8.14 3.52 -5.21
CA ILE A 32 -8.28 3.00 -3.84
C ILE A 32 -8.11 4.14 -2.84
N THR A 33 -8.63 3.95 -1.62
CA THR A 33 -8.42 4.88 -0.52
C THR A 33 -7.70 4.18 0.63
N LEU A 34 -6.52 4.68 1.01
CA LEU A 34 -5.84 4.27 2.24
C LEU A 34 -6.44 5.05 3.40
N ARG A 35 -7.24 4.39 4.24
CA ARG A 35 -7.93 5.02 5.38
C ARG A 35 -7.02 5.13 6.62
N PRO A 36 -7.18 6.13 7.50
CA PRO A 36 -6.38 6.28 8.72
C PRO A 36 -6.45 5.09 9.69
N ASP A 37 -7.53 4.32 9.65
CA ASP A 37 -7.75 3.12 10.46
C ASP A 37 -7.01 1.87 9.94
N GLY A 38 -6.24 2.01 8.86
CA GLY A 38 -5.49 0.91 8.25
C GLY A 38 -6.32 0.06 7.28
N ARG A 39 -7.55 0.43 6.95
CA ARG A 39 -8.35 -0.26 5.91
C ARG A 39 -8.12 0.35 4.52
N ILE A 40 -8.40 -0.43 3.49
CA ILE A 40 -8.37 0.00 2.09
C ILE A 40 -9.77 -0.10 1.51
N ASP A 41 -10.29 1.02 1.01
CA ASP A 41 -11.54 1.06 0.23
C ASP A 41 -11.23 1.03 -1.28
N GLY A 42 -12.21 0.62 -2.11
CA GLY A 42 -12.08 0.58 -3.58
C GLY A 42 -11.56 -0.73 -4.16
N LEU A 43 -11.38 -1.76 -3.33
CA LEU A 43 -11.11 -3.13 -3.74
C LEU A 43 -12.37 -3.99 -3.55
N ASP A 44 -12.51 -5.02 -4.38
CA ASP A 44 -13.64 -5.96 -4.33
C ASP A 44 -13.54 -6.95 -3.15
N VAL A 45 -12.46 -6.86 -2.38
CA VAL A 45 -12.13 -7.75 -1.26
C VAL A 45 -11.70 -6.96 -0.04
N PRO A 46 -11.92 -7.48 1.19
CA PRO A 46 -11.39 -6.87 2.40
C PRO A 46 -9.86 -6.73 2.33
N ALA A 47 -9.40 -5.51 2.56
CA ALA A 47 -7.99 -5.17 2.43
C ALA A 47 -7.54 -4.17 3.50
N THR A 48 -6.28 -4.28 3.90
CA THR A 48 -5.66 -3.45 4.93
C THR A 48 -4.27 -2.97 4.51
N TRP A 49 -3.82 -1.89 5.12
CA TRP A 49 -2.47 -1.37 4.96
C TRP A 49 -1.85 -1.03 6.32
N SER A 50 -0.52 -1.04 6.37
CA SER A 50 0.24 -0.59 7.54
C SER A 50 1.64 -0.14 7.14
N ILE A 51 2.36 0.51 8.05
CA ILE A 51 3.80 0.77 7.89
C ILE A 51 4.57 -0.18 8.80
N ARG A 52 5.50 -0.95 8.22
CA ARG A 52 6.37 -1.89 8.94
C ARG A 52 7.80 -1.67 8.48
N SER A 53 8.70 -1.38 9.42
CA SER A 53 10.12 -1.11 9.13
C SER A 53 10.33 -0.09 8.00
N GLY A 54 9.54 1.00 8.01
CA GLY A 54 9.60 2.07 7.01
C GLY A 54 9.03 1.72 5.63
N ARG A 55 8.38 0.56 5.47
CA ARG A 55 7.73 0.14 4.22
C ARG A 55 6.22 0.14 4.36
N LEU A 56 5.53 0.54 3.30
CA LEU A 56 4.11 0.32 3.16
C LEU A 56 3.86 -1.17 2.95
N VAL A 57 2.99 -1.76 3.76
CA VAL A 57 2.57 -3.15 3.63
C VAL A 57 1.11 -3.16 3.29
N LEU A 58 0.76 -3.69 2.12
CA LEU A 58 -0.60 -3.91 1.67
C LEU A 58 -0.98 -5.37 1.90
N ARG A 59 -2.23 -5.62 2.28
CA ARG A 59 -2.76 -6.96 2.54
C ARG A 59 -4.20 -7.09 2.05
N TRP A 60 -4.53 -8.19 1.39
CA TRP A 60 -5.91 -8.52 0.99
C TRP A 60 -6.09 -10.03 0.89
N CYS A 61 -7.34 -10.49 0.96
CA CYS A 61 -7.71 -11.89 0.72
C CYS A 61 -8.32 -12.00 -0.69
N GLU A 62 -7.77 -12.84 -1.56
CA GLU A 62 -8.46 -13.21 -2.80
C GLU A 62 -9.44 -14.33 -2.49
N GLY A 63 -10.74 -14.08 -2.67
CA GLY A 63 -11.86 -14.95 -2.27
C GLY A 63 -11.99 -16.28 -3.02
N THR A 64 -10.88 -16.95 -3.31
CA THR A 64 -10.87 -18.34 -3.77
C THR A 64 -10.53 -19.26 -2.60
N ALA A 65 -11.07 -20.49 -2.61
CA ALA A 65 -11.15 -21.47 -1.51
C ALA A 65 -9.85 -21.80 -0.72
N THR A 66 -8.69 -21.29 -1.13
CA THR A 66 -7.50 -21.21 -0.27
C THR A 66 -7.35 -19.76 0.17
N ASP A 67 -7.72 -19.44 1.41
CA ASP A 67 -7.65 -18.11 2.08
C ASP A 67 -6.19 -17.57 2.21
N GLN A 68 -5.46 -17.51 1.10
CA GLN A 68 -4.11 -17.01 1.05
C GLN A 68 -4.17 -15.50 1.10
N THR A 69 -4.04 -14.99 2.32
CA THR A 69 -3.75 -13.58 2.58
C THR A 69 -2.51 -13.19 1.79
N ARG A 70 -2.67 -12.36 0.77
CA ARG A 70 -1.54 -11.80 0.04
C ARG A 70 -1.02 -10.60 0.82
N SER A 71 0.30 -10.51 0.94
CA SER A 71 0.96 -9.35 1.52
C SER A 71 2.05 -8.84 0.59
N VAL A 72 2.07 -7.54 0.38
CA VAL A 72 3.05 -6.87 -0.49
C VAL A 72 3.75 -5.77 0.28
N ARG A 73 5.08 -5.82 0.26
CA ARG A 73 5.93 -4.76 0.81
C ARG A 73 6.25 -3.79 -0.32
N CYS A 74 5.88 -2.54 -0.12
CA CYS A 74 6.08 -1.45 -1.06
C CYS A 74 7.12 -0.47 -0.53
N PHE A 75 7.95 0.01 -1.44
CA PHE A 75 8.74 1.23 -1.24
C PHE A 75 7.84 2.43 -1.54
N VAL A 76 7.94 3.43 -0.68
CA VAL A 76 7.20 4.69 -0.80
C VAL A 76 8.21 5.77 -1.14
N ALA A 77 7.89 6.61 -2.11
CA ALA A 77 8.70 7.77 -2.45
C ALA A 77 8.82 8.74 -1.27
N ALA A 78 9.93 9.45 -1.17
CA ALA A 78 10.17 10.40 -0.06
C ALA A 78 9.09 11.50 0.03
N ASP A 79 8.51 11.89 -1.10
CA ASP A 79 7.41 12.85 -1.20
C ASP A 79 6.02 12.27 -0.89
N ALA A 80 5.91 10.95 -0.73
CA ALA A 80 4.66 10.21 -0.58
C ALA A 80 3.66 10.45 -1.72
N ARG A 81 4.15 10.64 -2.96
CA ARG A 81 3.31 10.77 -4.17
C ARG A 81 3.17 9.47 -4.96
N TRP A 82 4.08 8.52 -4.77
CA TRP A 82 3.98 7.21 -5.37
C TRP A 82 4.56 6.12 -4.48
N PHE A 83 4.12 4.89 -4.71
CA PHE A 83 4.72 3.70 -4.13
C PHE A 83 4.81 2.57 -5.17
N VAL A 84 5.76 1.65 -4.97
CA VAL A 84 5.91 0.46 -5.78
C VAL A 84 6.25 -0.75 -4.91
N GLY A 85 5.65 -1.89 -5.19
CA GLY A 85 5.90 -3.15 -4.50
C GLY A 85 5.86 -4.32 -5.45
N ARG A 86 6.32 -5.48 -4.97
CA ARG A 86 6.24 -6.74 -5.70
C ARG A 86 5.62 -7.80 -4.81
N SER A 87 4.60 -8.48 -5.31
CA SER A 87 3.98 -9.59 -4.60
C SER A 87 4.87 -10.82 -4.60
N ALA A 88 4.59 -11.79 -3.72
CA ALA A 88 5.32 -13.05 -3.68
C ALA A 88 5.20 -13.85 -5.01
N GLY A 89 4.08 -13.69 -5.73
CA GLY A 89 3.88 -14.27 -7.06
C GLY A 89 4.56 -13.50 -8.20
N GLY A 90 5.32 -12.45 -7.88
CA GLY A 90 6.09 -11.69 -8.86
C GLY A 90 5.36 -10.50 -9.49
N ALA A 91 4.06 -10.33 -9.23
CA ALA A 91 3.26 -9.22 -9.74
C ALA A 91 3.74 -7.86 -9.19
N ILE A 92 3.77 -6.85 -10.05
CA ILE A 92 4.15 -5.48 -9.71
C ILE A 92 2.91 -4.72 -9.25
N ILE A 93 3.04 -4.00 -8.15
CA ILE A 93 2.00 -3.11 -7.65
C ILE A 93 2.53 -1.69 -7.65
N ARG A 94 1.75 -0.77 -8.17
CA ARG A 94 2.05 0.65 -8.17
C ARG A 94 0.86 1.42 -7.60
N GLY A 95 1.18 2.46 -6.83
CA GLY A 95 0.23 3.48 -6.44
C GLY A 95 0.74 4.86 -6.84
N VAL A 96 -0.12 5.71 -7.39
CA VAL A 96 0.14 7.14 -7.62
C VAL A 96 -0.95 7.92 -6.90
N ARG A 97 -0.59 8.97 -6.19
CA ARG A 97 -1.56 9.79 -5.46
C ARG A 97 -2.44 10.56 -6.45
N VAL A 98 -3.75 10.52 -6.25
CA VAL A 98 -4.72 11.19 -7.14
C VAL A 98 -4.65 12.71 -6.98
N GLU A 99 -4.41 13.20 -5.77
CA GLU A 99 -4.40 14.62 -5.43
C GLU A 99 -2.95 15.12 -5.26
N ARG A 100 -2.66 16.29 -5.87
CA ARG A 100 -1.34 16.93 -5.93
C ARG A 100 -1.09 17.89 -4.80
#